data_AF-A0A433QIS0-F1
#
_entry.id   AF-A0A433QIS0-F1
#
_cell.length_a   1.000
_cell.length_b   1.000
_cell.length_c   1.000
_cell.angle_alpha   90.00
_cell.angle_beta   90.00
_cell.angle_gamma   90.00
#
_symmetry.space_group_name_H-M   'P 1'
#
loop_
_entity.id
_entity.type
_entity.pdbx_description
1 polymer ?
#
loop_
_entity_poly.entity_id
_entity_poly.type
_entity_poly.pdbx_seq_one_letter_code
_entity_poly.pdbx_strand_id
1 'polypeptide(L)'
;MKFAVKTVTCLGCKTPLSKDETAVCKHCNPRVGELYQKQLKSVNELEVRFSRLWTQCQRCQGSLHQDVICTSADCPIFYMRKKAQKDMGEAATTLSRFDYDW
;
A
#
# COMPACT_ATOMS: atom_id res chain seq x y z
N MET A 1 14.79 -11.41 -7.27
CA MET A 1 14.55 -12.87 -7.33
C MET A 1 13.84 -13.18 -8.65
N LYS A 2 14.46 -13.92 -9.58
CA LYS A 2 13.95 -14.10 -10.96
C LYS A 2 13.06 -15.34 -11.19
N PHE A 3 12.97 -16.26 -10.22
CA PHE A 3 12.29 -17.56 -10.39
C PHE A 3 11.19 -17.85 -9.35
N ALA A 4 10.82 -16.87 -8.52
CA ALA A 4 9.78 -17.05 -7.51
C ALA A 4 8.39 -16.83 -8.11
N VAL A 5 7.51 -17.83 -8.01
CA VAL A 5 6.10 -17.70 -8.39
C VAL A 5 5.32 -17.15 -7.21
N LYS A 6 4.70 -15.96 -7.37
CA LYS A 6 3.88 -15.35 -6.33
C LYS A 6 2.46 -15.92 -6.41
N THR A 7 2.11 -16.79 -5.47
CA THR A 7 0.72 -17.25 -5.31
C THR A 7 -0.07 -16.23 -4.51
N VAL A 8 -1.27 -15.92 -4.99
CA VAL A 8 -2.18 -14.99 -4.31
C VAL A 8 -2.87 -15.74 -3.17
N THR A 9 -2.93 -15.13 -2.00
CA THR A 9 -3.55 -15.72 -0.80
C THR A 9 -4.74 -14.91 -0.32
N CYS A 10 -5.67 -15.59 0.34
CA CYS A 10 -6.83 -15.00 1.00
C CYS A 10 -6.39 -14.01 2.07
N LEU A 11 -6.95 -12.81 2.07
CA LEU A 11 -6.62 -11.78 3.06
C LEU A 11 -7.11 -12.10 4.48
N GLY A 12 -8.08 -12.99 4.63
CA GLY A 12 -8.60 -13.44 5.92
C GLY A 12 -7.80 -14.60 6.52
N CYS A 13 -7.71 -15.72 5.80
CA CYS A 13 -7.17 -16.99 6.30
C CYS A 13 -5.81 -17.40 5.70
N LYS A 14 -5.24 -16.61 4.78
CA LYS A 14 -3.96 -16.88 4.08
C LYS A 14 -3.93 -18.15 3.22
N THR A 15 -5.06 -18.82 3.01
CA THR A 15 -5.17 -19.94 2.07
C THR A 15 -4.88 -19.46 0.64
N PRO A 16 -4.13 -20.22 -0.18
CA PRO A 16 -3.96 -19.92 -1.60
C PRO A 16 -5.31 -19.82 -2.33
N LEU A 17 -5.49 -18.79 -3.15
CA LEU A 17 -6.70 -18.57 -3.93
C LEU A 17 -6.63 -19.27 -5.29
N SER A 18 -7.78 -19.73 -5.78
CA SER A 18 -7.91 -20.18 -7.17
C SER A 18 -7.97 -18.99 -8.12
N LYS A 19 -7.92 -19.23 -9.44
CA LYS A 19 -7.94 -18.17 -10.47
C LYS A 19 -9.20 -17.31 -10.44
N ASP A 20 -10.30 -17.83 -9.90
CA ASP A 20 -11.61 -17.16 -9.87
C ASP A 20 -11.80 -16.30 -8.61
N GLU A 21 -10.90 -16.41 -7.63
CA GLU A 21 -11.00 -15.68 -6.36
C GLU A 21 -9.97 -14.53 -6.31
N THR A 22 -10.44 -13.30 -6.08
CA THR A 22 -9.60 -12.08 -6.13
C THR A 22 -9.00 -11.70 -4.78
N ALA A 23 -9.83 -11.39 -3.77
CA ALA A 23 -9.40 -10.90 -2.46
C ALA A 23 -9.53 -11.94 -1.34
N VAL A 24 -10.61 -12.71 -1.34
CA VAL A 24 -10.98 -13.64 -0.27
C VAL A 24 -11.42 -14.99 -0.84
N CYS A 25 -11.28 -16.05 -0.04
CA CYS A 25 -11.83 -17.35 -0.38
C CYS A 25 -13.33 -17.44 -0.03
N LYS A 26 -14.02 -18.43 -0.59
CA LYS A 26 -15.44 -18.73 -0.29
C LYS A 26 -15.80 -18.74 1.20
N HIS A 27 -14.93 -19.26 2.06
CA HIS A 27 -15.17 -19.32 3.51
C HIS A 27 -15.09 -17.95 4.20
N CYS A 28 -14.26 -17.04 3.68
CA CYS A 28 -14.11 -15.69 4.21
C CYS A 28 -15.06 -14.68 3.54
N ASN A 29 -15.83 -15.10 2.55
CA ASN A 29 -16.79 -14.26 1.83
C ASN A 29 -17.81 -13.54 2.75
N PRO A 30 -18.38 -14.18 3.80
CA PRO A 30 -19.28 -13.49 4.72
C PRO A 30 -18.63 -12.33 5.49
N ARG A 31 -17.29 -12.30 5.57
CA ARG A 31 -16.50 -11.29 6.28
C ARG A 31 -15.86 -10.25 5.34
N VAL A 32 -16.26 -10.20 4.07
CA VAL A 32 -15.66 -9.28 3.08
C VAL A 32 -15.73 -7.82 3.54
N GLY A 33 -16.88 -7.37 4.07
CA GLY A 33 -17.03 -5.98 4.54
C GLY A 33 -16.04 -5.60 5.63
N GLU A 34 -15.85 -6.50 6.62
CA GLU A 34 -14.87 -6.31 7.70
C GLU A 34 -13.44 -6.25 7.15
N LEU A 35 -13.08 -7.18 6.25
CA LEU A 35 -11.75 -7.26 5.66
C LEU A 35 -11.44 -6.06 4.75
N TYR A 36 -12.43 -5.61 3.98
CA TYR A 36 -12.32 -4.41 3.15
C TYR A 36 -12.13 -3.16 4.00
N GLN A 37 -12.96 -2.97 5.04
CA GLN A 37 -12.85 -1.82 5.93
C GLN A 37 -11.49 -1.77 6.63
N LYS A 38 -10.95 -2.93 7.04
CA LYS A 38 -9.60 -3.02 7.60
C LYS A 38 -8.53 -2.58 6.60
N GLN A 39 -8.61 -3.03 5.35
CA GLN A 39 -7.66 -2.65 4.32
C GLN A 39 -7.78 -1.17 3.96
N LEU A 40 -9.00 -0.64 3.86
CA LEU A 40 -9.27 0.76 3.59
C LEU A 40 -8.70 1.67 4.68
N LYS A 41 -8.86 1.30 5.95
CA LYS A 41 -8.25 2.03 7.08
C LYS A 41 -6.73 2.09 6.97
N SER A 42 -6.10 0.97 6.65
CA SER A 42 -4.64 0.89 6.45
C SER A 42 -4.16 1.81 5.33
N VAL A 43 -4.86 1.82 4.19
CA VAL A 43 -4.55 2.71 3.06
C VAL A 43 -4.64 4.18 3.47
N ASN A 44 -5.73 4.57 4.14
CA ASN A 44 -5.93 5.95 4.58
C ASN A 44 -4.81 6.42 5.54
N GLU A 45 -4.42 5.59 6.50
CA GLU A 45 -3.30 5.90 7.40
C GLU A 45 -1.97 6.09 6.65
N LEU A 46 -1.70 5.26 5.64
CA LEU A 46 -0.50 5.35 4.81
C LEU A 46 -0.51 6.56 3.89
N GLU A 47 -1.66 6.92 3.32
CA GLU A 47 -1.83 8.12 2.49
C GLU A 47 -1.53 9.40 3.28
N VAL A 48 -2.08 9.53 4.49
CA VAL A 48 -1.81 10.68 5.36
C VAL A 48 -0.31 10.75 5.69
N ARG A 49 0.32 9.61 5.99
CA ARG A 49 1.76 9.55 6.27
C ARG A 49 2.60 9.94 5.06
N PHE A 50 2.26 9.43 3.88
CA PHE A 50 2.92 9.75 2.63
C PHE A 50 2.86 11.25 2.35
N SER A 51 1.65 11.83 2.38
CA SER A 51 1.42 13.25 2.13
C SER A 51 2.19 14.16 3.09
N ARG A 52 2.22 13.84 4.39
CA ARG A 52 2.98 14.61 5.38
C ARG A 52 4.48 14.59 5.12
N LEU A 53 5.06 13.42 4.87
CA LEU A 53 6.50 13.29 4.63
C LEU A 53 6.93 13.98 3.32
N TRP A 54 6.14 13.82 2.26
CA TRP A 54 6.50 14.37 0.95
C TRP A 54 6.39 15.89 0.91
N THR A 55 5.33 16.45 1.47
CA THR A 55 5.15 17.91 1.59
C THR A 55 6.20 18.55 2.49
N GLN A 56 6.64 17.86 3.55
CA GLN A 56 7.75 18.32 4.39
C GLN A 56 9.06 18.43 3.59
N CYS A 57 9.36 17.47 2.71
CA CYS A 57 10.52 17.56 1.84
C CYS A 57 10.42 18.71 0.82
N GLN A 58 9.25 18.94 0.22
CA GLN A 58 9.04 20.07 -0.70
C GLN A 58 9.26 21.41 -0.01
N ARG A 59 8.78 21.57 1.24
CA ARG A 59 9.05 22.77 2.07
C ARG A 59 10.54 22.93 2.39
N CYS A 60 11.22 21.84 2.72
CA CYS A 60 12.66 21.85 3.00
C CYS A 60 13.49 22.24 1.76
N GLN A 61 13.07 21.82 0.56
CA GLN A 61 13.70 22.21 -0.71
C GLN A 61 13.38 23.65 -1.10
N GLY A 62 12.19 24.17 -0.74
CA GLY A 62 11.74 25.51 -1.11
C GLY A 62 11.14 25.61 -2.52
N SER A 63 10.97 24.49 -3.22
CA SER A 63 10.33 24.43 -4.54
C SER A 63 9.15 23.46 -4.52
N LEU A 64 8.02 23.89 -5.10
CA LEU A 64 6.84 23.05 -5.30
C LEU A 64 6.75 22.48 -6.73
N HIS A 65 7.52 23.05 -7.66
CA HIS A 65 7.44 22.73 -9.09
C HIS A 65 8.60 21.84 -9.57
N GLN A 66 9.67 21.72 -8.78
CA GLN A 66 10.83 20.88 -9.10
C GLN A 66 10.81 19.59 -8.28
N ASP A 67 11.49 18.57 -8.79
CA ASP A 67 11.61 17.29 -8.12
C ASP A 67 12.49 17.37 -6.86
N VAL A 68 12.10 16.61 -5.83
CA VAL A 68 12.83 16.52 -4.57
C VAL A 68 14.00 15.52 -4.66
N ILE A 69 15.20 16.02 -5.02
CA ILE A 69 16.41 15.20 -5.23
C ILE A 69 17.30 14.99 -3.98
N CYS A 70 16.87 15.43 -2.79
CA CYS A 70 17.67 15.32 -1.55
C CYS A 70 18.09 13.87 -1.22
N THR A 71 19.35 13.66 -0.84
CA THR A 71 19.95 12.35 -0.46
C THR A 71 20.66 12.36 0.91
N SER A 72 20.40 13.35 1.75
CA SER A 72 21.01 13.45 3.09
C SER A 72 20.66 12.24 3.95
N ALA A 73 21.68 11.44 4.30
CA ALA A 73 21.54 10.23 5.12
C ALA A 73 21.22 10.55 6.59
N ASP A 74 21.65 11.72 7.07
CA ASP A 74 21.39 12.19 8.45
C ASP A 74 19.96 12.73 8.63
N CYS A 75 19.23 12.95 7.53
CA CYS A 75 17.83 13.34 7.61
C CYS A 75 16.95 12.11 7.92
N PRO A 76 16.20 12.10 9.04
CA PRO A 76 15.34 10.96 9.38
C PRO A 76 14.26 10.70 8.32
N ILE A 77 13.87 11.73 7.54
CA ILE A 77 12.82 11.63 6.52
C ILE A 77 13.30 10.89 5.27
N PHE A 78 14.61 10.90 4.97
CA PHE A 78 15.12 10.40 3.69
C PHE A 78 14.74 8.93 3.43
N TYR A 79 14.94 8.05 4.41
CA TYR A 79 14.51 6.65 4.31
C TYR A 79 13.01 6.48 4.57
N MET A 80 12.44 7.27 5.50
CA MET A 80 11.01 7.19 5.83
C MET A 80 10.11 7.50 4.63
N ARG A 81 10.44 8.51 3.81
CA ARG A 81 9.66 8.86 2.61
C ARG A 81 9.68 7.74 1.57
N LYS A 82 10.85 7.10 1.37
CA LYS A 82 11.02 5.99 0.42
C LYS A 82 10.24 4.76 0.85
N LYS A 83 10.29 4.44 2.16
CA LYS A 83 9.47 3.40 2.75
C LYS A 83 7.97 3.70 2.61
N ALA A 84 7.53 4.90 2.99
CA ALA A 84 6.12 5.29 2.90
C ALA A 84 5.58 5.23 1.46
N GLN A 85 6.38 5.62 0.46
CA GLN A 85 6.02 5.49 -0.95
C GLN A 85 5.79 4.03 -1.35
N LYS A 86 6.70 3.13 -0.95
CA LYS A 86 6.58 1.70 -1.24
C LYS A 86 5.39 1.07 -0.50
N ASP A 87 5.26 1.33 0.79
CA ASP A 87 4.19 0.79 1.64
C ASP A 87 2.81 1.23 1.13
N MET A 88 2.66 2.50 0.71
CA MET A 88 1.42 3.00 0.13
C MET A 88 1.09 2.29 -1.19
N GLY A 89 2.06 2.12 -2.10
CA GLY A 89 1.84 1.39 -3.36
C GLY A 89 1.43 -0.08 -3.15
N GLU A 90 2.05 -0.76 -2.19
CA GLU A 90 1.69 -2.14 -1.84
C GLU A 90 0.29 -2.23 -1.21
N ALA A 91 -0.07 -1.28 -0.34
CA ALA A 91 -1.38 -1.22 0.30
C ALA A 91 -2.50 -0.90 -0.70
N ALA A 92 -2.26 0.01 -1.64
CA ALA A 92 -3.20 0.35 -2.72
C ALA A 92 -3.44 -0.86 -3.64
N THR A 93 -2.37 -1.56 -4.05
CA THR A 93 -2.48 -2.80 -4.85
C THR A 93 -3.23 -3.91 -4.11
N THR A 94 -3.15 -3.92 -2.78
CA THR A 94 -3.88 -4.89 -1.96
C THR A 94 -5.36 -4.52 -1.86
N LEU A 95 -5.69 -3.24 -1.77
CA LEU A 95 -7.07 -2.74 -1.73
C LEU A 95 -7.78 -2.95 -3.08
N SER A 96 -7.10 -2.75 -4.21
CA SER A 96 -7.66 -2.96 -5.55
C SER A 96 -8.06 -4.43 -5.82
N ARG A 97 -7.63 -5.38 -4.98
CA ARG A 97 -8.12 -6.77 -5.06
C ARG A 97 -9.61 -6.90 -4.75
N PHE A 98 -10.19 -5.92 -4.06
CA PHE A 98 -11.61 -5.86 -3.74
C PHE A 98 -12.43 -5.09 -4.78
N ASP A 99 -11.82 -4.64 -5.89
CA ASP A 99 -12.57 -4.05 -7.00
C ASP A 99 -13.37 -5.17 -7.68
N TYR A 100 -14.57 -5.41 -7.17
CA TYR A 100 -15.58 -6.24 -7.82
C TYR A 100 -16.26 -5.35 -8.86
N ASP A 101 -16.20 -5.73 -10.14
CA ASP A 101 -17.14 -5.22 -11.13
C ASP A 101 -18.54 -5.62 -10.64
N TRP A 102 -19.27 -4.64 -10.12
CA TRP A 102 -20.66 -4.80 -9.70
C TRP A 102 -21.60 -4.75 -10.89
#